data_AF-A0A0T2KRH7-F1
#
_entry.id   AF-A0A0T2KRH7-F1
#
_cell.length_a   1.000
_cell.length_b   1.000
_cell.length_c   1.000
_cell.angle_alpha   90.00
_cell.angle_beta   90.00
_cell.angle_gamma   90.00
#
_symmetry.space_group_name_H-M   'P 1'
#
loop_
_entity.id
_entity.type
_entity.pdbx_description
1 polymer ?
#
loop_
_entity_poly.entity_id
_entity_poly.type
_entity_poly.pdbx_seq_one_letter_code
_entity_poly.pdbx_strand_id
1 'polypeptide(L)'
;MAGFWGKRRKEEQAQQDAADADLDRRAQSALVQADERIRLTADELIFAEAELGRDATAEVRSALDAVRTHMAEAFHLHQLNHDEIPDTREELRTRNARIVQLCEWATDLLEDRTSALESRIATVRRAPEILAGVRTDAARLRTRLPEARSVIARVSERYSTDAVHQIAANADEAEQLLDFAEHGADVSERRREAGQREQALLALETSTEAVRRAASLFDAVDDFEVEALRAQSTLADVVADSRQDIVAARTAPRTPAVSAAVTALEQALAALPGAGVKPDPFAELTQLREANSALDAAIAKAREREARPLPTPDQIRHAVDDADRQLAVARSVIAGHRGWIGADARTRLAEAERLRADIERLPTGEDSLEESLQMARRAGMLASEALQLAQRDIDSSRPQDPGGWTGGPARGRGGNDAMTGILGGLVIGSLLGDFFD
;
A
#
# COMPACT_ATOMS: atom_id res chain seq x y z
N MET A 1 16.77 -45.32 35.34
CA MET A 1 16.30 -44.31 34.36
C MET A 1 15.53 -44.90 33.15
N ALA A 2 15.43 -46.23 32.96
CA ALA A 2 14.73 -46.83 31.80
C ALA A 2 13.18 -46.89 31.91
N GLY A 3 12.60 -46.79 33.11
CA GLY A 3 11.14 -46.91 33.32
C GLY A 3 10.32 -45.64 33.01
N PHE A 4 10.96 -44.47 32.95
CA PHE A 4 10.29 -43.19 32.67
C PHE A 4 9.97 -43.02 31.18
N TRP A 5 10.90 -43.45 30.30
CA TRP A 5 10.73 -43.42 28.85
C TRP A 5 9.65 -44.40 28.35
N GLY A 6 9.52 -45.58 28.96
CA GLY A 6 8.49 -46.56 28.60
C GLY A 6 7.07 -46.16 29.02
N LYS A 7 6.91 -45.50 30.18
CA LYS A 7 5.62 -44.95 30.62
C LYS A 7 5.17 -43.79 29.74
N ARG A 8 6.08 -42.86 29.43
CA ARG A 8 5.81 -41.72 28.56
C ARG A 8 5.41 -42.14 27.14
N ARG A 9 6.11 -43.13 26.57
CA ARG A 9 5.76 -43.70 25.25
C ARG A 9 4.41 -44.45 25.25
N LYS A 10 4.04 -45.10 26.36
CA LYS A 10 2.73 -45.77 26.52
C LYS A 10 1.59 -44.76 26.69
N GLU A 11 1.83 -43.66 27.41
CA GLU A 11 0.90 -42.54 27.55
C GLU A 11 0.69 -41.83 26.21
N GLU A 12 1.77 -41.55 25.46
CA GLU A 12 1.72 -40.98 24.10
C GLU A 12 0.95 -41.90 23.13
N GLN A 13 1.15 -43.22 23.21
CA GLN A 13 0.44 -44.18 22.37
C GLN A 13 -1.06 -44.27 22.72
N ALA A 14 -1.41 -44.24 24.01
CA ALA A 14 -2.82 -44.23 24.44
C ALA A 14 -3.54 -42.93 24.03
N GLN A 15 -2.84 -41.79 24.06
CA GLN A 15 -3.36 -40.51 23.57
C GLN A 15 -3.59 -40.54 22.05
N GLN A 16 -2.66 -41.13 21.29
CA GLN A 16 -2.83 -41.30 19.85
C GLN A 16 -3.99 -42.23 19.50
N ASP A 17 -4.14 -43.36 20.19
CA ASP A 17 -5.24 -44.30 19.95
C ASP A 17 -6.61 -43.66 20.27
N ALA A 18 -6.67 -42.80 21.29
CA ALA A 18 -7.87 -42.02 21.60
C ALA A 18 -8.18 -40.96 20.54
N ALA A 19 -7.15 -40.28 20.01
CA ALA A 19 -7.31 -39.30 18.93
C ALA A 19 -7.78 -39.96 17.63
N ASP A 20 -7.29 -41.15 17.31
CA ASP A 20 -7.71 -41.91 16.13
C ASP A 20 -9.17 -42.36 16.22
N ALA A 21 -9.58 -42.85 17.39
CA ALA A 21 -10.97 -43.22 17.65
C ALA A 21 -11.90 -42.01 17.61
N ASP A 22 -11.42 -40.83 18.03
CA ASP A 22 -12.18 -39.59 17.87
C ASP A 22 -12.34 -39.18 16.41
N LEU A 23 -11.24 -39.23 15.64
CA LEU A 23 -11.23 -38.91 14.22
C LEU A 23 -12.14 -39.87 13.42
N ASP A 24 -12.16 -41.16 13.77
CA ASP A 24 -13.06 -42.15 13.17
C ASP A 24 -14.54 -41.83 13.43
N ARG A 25 -14.90 -41.54 14.68
CA ARG A 25 -16.28 -41.10 15.03
C ARG A 25 -16.66 -39.82 14.30
N ARG A 26 -15.74 -38.86 14.19
CA ARG A 26 -15.95 -37.61 13.44
C ARG A 26 -16.17 -37.89 11.96
N ALA A 27 -15.38 -38.77 11.35
CA ALA A 27 -15.54 -39.16 9.94
C ALA A 27 -16.92 -39.78 9.69
N GLN A 28 -17.36 -40.70 10.55
CA GLN A 28 -18.70 -41.31 10.48
C GLN A 28 -19.82 -40.27 10.62
N SER A 29 -19.71 -39.38 11.61
CA SER A 29 -20.69 -38.31 11.81
C SER A 29 -20.74 -37.34 10.63
N ALA A 30 -19.59 -36.97 10.08
CA ALA A 30 -19.48 -36.04 8.96
C ALA A 30 -20.11 -36.62 7.68
N LEU A 31 -19.94 -37.93 7.42
CA LEU A 31 -20.60 -38.62 6.31
C LEU A 31 -22.13 -38.53 6.39
N VAL A 32 -22.69 -38.80 7.57
CA VAL A 32 -24.15 -38.75 7.78
C VAL A 32 -24.68 -37.32 7.62
N GLN A 33 -23.97 -36.33 8.16
CA GLN A 33 -24.37 -34.93 8.05
C GLN A 33 -24.33 -34.43 6.61
N ALA A 34 -23.26 -34.75 5.87
CA ALA A 34 -23.13 -34.37 4.47
C ALA A 34 -24.18 -35.05 3.58
N ASP A 35 -24.49 -36.34 3.80
CA ASP A 35 -25.54 -37.06 3.06
C ASP A 35 -26.93 -36.46 3.30
N GLU A 36 -27.27 -36.18 4.56
CA GLU A 36 -28.53 -35.51 4.89
C GLU A 36 -28.60 -34.10 4.28
N ARG A 37 -27.48 -33.37 4.28
CA ARG A 37 -27.42 -32.03 3.65
C ARG A 37 -27.64 -32.10 2.14
N ILE A 38 -27.11 -33.10 1.45
CA ILE A 38 -27.36 -33.32 0.01
C ILE A 38 -28.84 -33.58 -0.24
N ARG A 39 -29.47 -34.42 0.59
CA ARG A 39 -30.90 -34.74 0.48
C ARG A 39 -31.75 -33.48 0.64
N LEU A 40 -31.54 -32.72 1.71
CA LEU A 40 -32.25 -31.47 1.97
C LEU A 40 -32.03 -30.44 0.86
N THR A 41 -30.78 -30.26 0.42
CA THR A 41 -30.46 -29.28 -0.65
C THR A 41 -31.06 -29.70 -1.99
N ALA A 42 -31.16 -31.00 -2.28
CA ALA A 42 -31.84 -31.49 -3.47
C ALA A 42 -33.36 -31.23 -3.44
N ASP A 43 -34.00 -31.42 -2.28
CA ASP A 43 -35.41 -31.08 -2.09
C ASP A 43 -35.64 -29.56 -2.24
N GLU A 44 -34.81 -28.74 -1.58
CA GLU A 44 -34.83 -27.28 -1.68
C GLU A 44 -34.63 -26.79 -3.11
N LEU A 45 -33.74 -27.42 -3.88
CA LEU A 45 -33.49 -27.07 -5.27
C LEU A 45 -34.74 -27.23 -6.14
N ILE A 46 -35.58 -28.25 -5.89
CA ILE A 46 -36.83 -28.44 -6.63
C ILE A 46 -37.77 -27.25 -6.40
N PHE A 47 -37.92 -26.81 -5.13
CA PHE A 47 -38.71 -25.64 -4.80
C PHE A 47 -38.10 -24.36 -5.39
N ALA A 48 -36.79 -24.20 -5.30
CA ALA A 48 -36.09 -23.03 -5.85
C ALA A 48 -36.21 -22.95 -7.38
N GLU A 49 -36.13 -24.07 -8.10
CA GLU A 49 -36.41 -24.10 -9.55
C GLU A 49 -37.86 -23.71 -9.84
N ALA A 50 -38.78 -24.20 -9.01
CA ALA A 50 -40.20 -23.88 -9.09
C ALA A 50 -40.52 -22.44 -8.68
N GLU A 51 -39.60 -21.66 -8.11
CA GLU A 51 -39.80 -20.24 -7.74
C GLU A 51 -38.95 -19.28 -8.59
N LEU A 52 -37.71 -19.64 -8.94
CA LEU A 52 -36.72 -18.79 -9.60
C LEU A 52 -36.45 -19.19 -11.06
N GLY A 53 -36.69 -20.45 -11.44
CA GLY A 53 -36.32 -21.01 -12.74
C GLY A 53 -34.97 -21.75 -12.71
N ARG A 54 -34.66 -22.47 -13.79
CA ARG A 54 -33.51 -23.40 -13.86
C ARG A 54 -32.15 -22.72 -13.95
N ASP A 55 -32.08 -21.59 -14.64
CA ASP A 55 -30.81 -20.89 -14.87
C ASP A 55 -30.34 -20.22 -13.57
N ALA A 56 -31.26 -19.60 -12.82
CA ALA A 56 -30.99 -18.99 -11.52
C ALA A 56 -30.54 -19.99 -10.44
N THR A 57 -30.82 -21.28 -10.62
CA THR A 57 -30.42 -22.36 -9.70
C THR A 57 -29.29 -23.24 -10.25
N ALA A 58 -28.69 -22.87 -11.38
CA ALA A 58 -27.65 -23.66 -12.04
C ALA A 58 -26.43 -23.91 -11.15
N GLU A 59 -26.03 -22.94 -10.34
CA GLU A 59 -24.87 -23.08 -9.43
C GLU A 59 -25.12 -24.08 -8.31
N VAL A 60 -26.32 -24.09 -7.71
CA VAL A 60 -26.69 -25.08 -6.68
C VAL A 60 -26.76 -26.48 -7.28
N ARG A 61 -27.29 -26.61 -8.50
CA ARG A 61 -27.30 -27.88 -9.24
C ARG A 61 -25.87 -28.38 -9.48
N SER A 62 -24.99 -27.52 -9.98
CA SER A 62 -23.59 -27.85 -10.22
C SER A 62 -22.86 -28.21 -8.92
N ALA A 63 -23.16 -27.51 -7.82
CA ALA A 63 -22.60 -27.80 -6.51
C ALA A 63 -23.06 -29.18 -5.99
N LEU A 64 -24.35 -29.51 -6.13
CA LEU A 64 -24.88 -30.82 -5.78
C LEU A 64 -24.20 -31.95 -6.57
N ASP A 65 -23.99 -31.76 -7.88
CA ASP A 65 -23.32 -32.76 -8.72
C ASP A 65 -21.84 -32.95 -8.34
N ALA A 66 -21.14 -31.85 -8.03
CA ALA A 66 -19.76 -31.90 -7.53
C ALA A 66 -19.67 -32.59 -6.16
N VAL A 67 -20.57 -32.25 -5.24
CA VAL A 67 -20.64 -32.85 -3.90
C VAL A 67 -20.94 -34.34 -3.99
N ARG A 68 -21.90 -34.78 -4.82
CA ARG A 68 -22.19 -36.21 -5.03
C ARG A 68 -20.96 -36.99 -5.51
N THR A 69 -20.16 -36.38 -6.38
CA THR A 69 -18.92 -36.99 -6.88
C THR A 69 -17.90 -37.19 -5.76
N HIS A 70 -17.67 -36.17 -4.94
CA HIS A 70 -16.72 -36.24 -3.83
C HIS A 70 -17.23 -37.07 -2.64
N MET A 71 -18.54 -37.15 -2.45
CA MET A 71 -19.13 -38.05 -1.45
C MET A 71 -18.98 -39.51 -1.83
N ALA A 72 -18.99 -39.86 -3.13
CA ALA A 72 -18.65 -41.20 -3.57
C ALA A 72 -17.21 -41.59 -3.20
N GLU A 73 -16.25 -40.64 -3.29
CA GLU A 73 -14.88 -40.82 -2.79
C GLU A 73 -14.86 -41.04 -1.27
N ALA A 74 -15.57 -40.21 -0.51
CA ALA A 74 -15.64 -40.34 0.95
C ALA A 74 -16.23 -41.68 1.41
N PHE A 75 -17.32 -42.14 0.79
CA PHE A 75 -17.91 -43.45 1.07
C PHE A 75 -16.98 -44.61 0.66
N HIS A 76 -16.26 -44.48 -0.45
CA HIS A 76 -15.27 -45.48 -0.85
C HIS A 76 -14.13 -45.59 0.17
N LEU A 77 -13.60 -44.46 0.65
CA LEU A 77 -12.58 -44.44 1.70
C LEU A 77 -13.10 -45.06 3.01
N HIS A 78 -14.35 -44.78 3.37
CA HIS A 78 -14.98 -45.38 4.55
C HIS A 78 -15.14 -46.89 4.40
N GLN A 79 -15.49 -47.37 3.20
CA GLN A 79 -15.58 -48.81 2.90
C GLN A 79 -14.22 -49.49 3.04
N LEU A 80 -13.14 -48.90 2.52
CA LEU A 80 -11.78 -49.44 2.65
C LEU A 80 -11.38 -49.58 4.13
N ASN A 81 -11.72 -48.60 4.97
CA ASN A 81 -11.41 -48.68 6.41
C ASN A 81 -12.11 -49.83 7.16
N HIS A 82 -13.11 -50.47 6.54
CA HIS A 82 -13.94 -51.52 7.13
C HIS A 82 -13.92 -52.83 6.32
N ASP A 83 -12.99 -52.97 5.38
CA ASP A 83 -12.86 -54.21 4.61
C ASP A 83 -12.18 -55.33 5.41
N GLU A 84 -12.04 -56.51 4.80
CA GLU A 84 -11.44 -57.68 5.45
C GLU A 84 -9.89 -57.61 5.50
N ILE A 85 -9.28 -56.57 4.93
CA ILE A 85 -7.83 -56.38 4.83
C ILE A 85 -7.37 -55.47 5.97
N PRO A 86 -6.49 -55.93 6.88
CA PRO A 86 -6.01 -55.09 7.97
C PRO A 86 -5.17 -53.90 7.47
N ASP A 87 -5.69 -52.69 7.62
CA ASP A 87 -4.96 -51.45 7.35
C ASP A 87 -4.00 -51.07 8.50
N THR A 88 -2.98 -50.27 8.18
CA THR A 88 -2.14 -49.62 9.19
C THR A 88 -2.88 -48.46 9.87
N ARG A 89 -2.48 -48.13 11.10
CA ARG A 89 -3.05 -46.98 11.84
C ARG A 89 -2.85 -45.66 11.10
N GLU A 90 -1.75 -45.52 10.35
CA GLU A 90 -1.46 -44.30 9.58
C GLU A 90 -2.37 -44.17 8.35
N GLU A 91 -2.70 -45.29 7.68
CA GLU A 91 -3.65 -45.32 6.58
C GLU A 91 -5.07 -44.96 7.05
N LEU A 92 -5.52 -45.52 8.18
CA LEU A 92 -6.81 -45.19 8.78
C LEU A 92 -6.92 -43.70 9.14
N ARG A 93 -5.88 -43.13 9.77
CA ARG A 93 -5.80 -41.69 10.07
C ARG A 93 -5.92 -40.84 8.82
N THR A 94 -5.15 -41.18 7.79
CA THR A 94 -5.10 -40.42 6.54
C THR A 94 -6.45 -40.44 5.84
N ARG A 95 -7.08 -41.62 5.73
CA ARG A 95 -8.39 -41.77 5.10
C ARG A 95 -9.51 -41.12 5.92
N ASN A 96 -9.53 -41.29 7.25
CA ASN A 96 -10.53 -40.62 8.10
C ASN A 96 -10.38 -39.09 8.08
N ALA A 97 -9.16 -38.55 8.06
CA ALA A 97 -8.93 -37.12 7.88
C ALA A 97 -9.43 -36.63 6.50
N ARG A 98 -9.19 -37.41 5.44
CA ARG A 98 -9.70 -37.11 4.10
C ARG A 98 -11.22 -37.15 4.02
N ILE A 99 -11.88 -38.12 4.66
CA ILE A 99 -13.34 -38.22 4.76
C ILE A 99 -13.91 -36.96 5.42
N VAL A 100 -13.36 -36.56 6.57
CA VAL A 100 -13.79 -35.34 7.27
C VAL A 100 -13.63 -34.12 6.36
N GLN A 101 -12.48 -33.97 5.71
CA GLN A 101 -12.22 -32.85 4.79
C GLN A 101 -13.24 -32.79 3.63
N LEU A 102 -13.56 -33.92 3.01
CA LEU A 102 -14.52 -33.98 1.91
C LEU A 102 -15.94 -33.63 2.36
N CYS A 103 -16.35 -34.11 3.55
CA CYS A 103 -17.67 -33.86 4.11
C CYS A 103 -17.85 -32.41 4.59
N GLU A 104 -16.82 -31.82 5.21
CA GLU A 104 -16.81 -30.41 5.61
C GLU A 104 -16.90 -29.51 4.37
N TRP A 105 -16.04 -29.73 3.36
CA TRP A 105 -16.11 -29.00 2.09
C TRP A 105 -17.48 -29.10 1.41
N ALA A 106 -18.07 -30.29 1.40
CA ALA A 106 -19.39 -30.52 0.83
C ALA A 106 -20.49 -29.73 1.54
N THR A 107 -20.46 -29.73 2.88
CA THR A 107 -21.45 -29.01 3.69
C THR A 107 -21.33 -27.51 3.49
N ASP A 108 -20.11 -26.97 3.59
CA ASP A 108 -19.81 -25.55 3.43
C ASP A 108 -20.22 -25.04 2.04
N LEU A 109 -19.89 -25.80 0.98
CA LEU A 109 -20.26 -25.43 -0.39
C LEU A 109 -21.78 -25.37 -0.58
N LEU A 110 -22.53 -26.33 -0.05
CA LEU A 110 -23.99 -26.34 -0.17
C LEU A 110 -24.63 -25.22 0.66
N GLU A 111 -24.12 -24.92 1.86
CA GLU A 111 -24.55 -23.80 2.69
C GLU A 111 -24.34 -22.45 2.00
N ASP A 112 -23.15 -22.18 1.47
CA ASP A 112 -22.85 -20.95 0.72
C ASP A 112 -23.84 -20.76 -0.45
N ARG A 113 -24.01 -21.81 -1.26
CA ARG A 113 -24.84 -21.73 -2.48
C ARG A 113 -26.33 -21.62 -2.20
N THR A 114 -26.83 -22.26 -1.14
CA THR A 114 -28.26 -22.17 -0.75
C THR A 114 -28.58 -20.84 -0.08
N SER A 115 -27.70 -20.32 0.79
CA SER A 115 -27.87 -19.01 1.43
C SER A 115 -28.01 -17.87 0.40
N ALA A 116 -27.27 -17.96 -0.72
CA ALA A 116 -27.41 -17.02 -1.83
C ALA A 116 -28.82 -17.04 -2.47
N LEU A 117 -29.49 -18.20 -2.52
CA LEU A 117 -30.84 -18.33 -3.09
C LEU A 117 -31.93 -17.78 -2.17
N GLU A 118 -31.78 -17.90 -0.85
CA GLU A 118 -32.81 -17.47 0.11
C GLU A 118 -33.18 -15.99 -0.08
N SER A 119 -32.17 -15.14 -0.26
CA SER A 119 -32.36 -13.70 -0.50
C SER A 119 -33.16 -13.44 -1.79
N ARG A 120 -32.87 -14.18 -2.86
CA ARG A 120 -33.57 -14.08 -4.16
C ARG A 120 -35.01 -14.55 -4.07
N ILE A 121 -35.27 -15.66 -3.38
CA ILE A 121 -36.62 -16.18 -3.15
C ILE A 121 -37.45 -15.16 -2.36
N ALA A 122 -36.87 -14.57 -1.31
CA ALA A 122 -37.54 -13.54 -0.51
C ALA A 122 -37.90 -12.31 -1.36
N THR A 123 -37.05 -11.91 -2.30
CA THR A 123 -37.35 -10.81 -3.24
C THR A 123 -38.45 -11.18 -4.22
N VAL A 124 -38.40 -12.36 -4.84
CA VAL A 124 -39.44 -12.81 -5.79
C VAL A 124 -40.82 -12.88 -5.13
N ARG A 125 -40.89 -13.36 -3.89
CA ARG A 125 -42.16 -13.41 -3.13
C ARG A 125 -42.72 -12.03 -2.82
N ARG A 126 -41.86 -11.06 -2.52
CA ARG A 126 -42.24 -9.67 -2.25
C ARG A 126 -42.33 -8.81 -3.50
N ALA A 127 -42.09 -9.35 -4.69
CA ALA A 127 -42.06 -8.57 -5.93
C ALA A 127 -43.31 -7.68 -6.13
N PRO A 128 -44.56 -8.14 -5.88
CA PRO A 128 -45.73 -7.27 -6.00
C PRO A 128 -45.70 -6.06 -5.07
N GLU A 129 -45.25 -6.26 -3.83
CA GLU A 129 -45.13 -5.19 -2.83
C GLU A 129 -44.03 -4.19 -3.22
N ILE A 130 -42.89 -4.69 -3.69
CA ILE A 130 -41.76 -3.87 -4.15
C ILE A 130 -42.18 -3.04 -5.38
N LEU A 131 -42.88 -3.63 -6.36
CA LEU A 131 -43.39 -2.91 -7.54
C LEU A 131 -44.40 -1.81 -7.15
N ALA A 132 -45.28 -2.07 -6.19
CA ALA A 132 -46.18 -1.06 -5.67
C ALA A 132 -45.41 0.09 -4.98
N GLY A 133 -44.35 -0.25 -4.25
CA GLY A 133 -43.40 0.70 -3.67
C GLY A 133 -42.73 1.57 -4.72
N VAL A 134 -42.14 0.97 -5.77
CA VAL A 134 -41.52 1.67 -6.90
C VAL A 134 -42.47 2.69 -7.52
N ARG A 135 -43.73 2.30 -7.82
CA ARG A 135 -44.72 3.21 -8.40
C ARG A 135 -45.11 4.34 -7.45
N THR A 136 -45.28 4.03 -6.16
CA THR A 136 -45.60 5.04 -5.13
C THR A 136 -44.46 6.04 -4.96
N ASP A 137 -43.23 5.55 -4.89
CA ASP A 137 -42.03 6.36 -4.75
C ASP A 137 -41.79 7.21 -6.01
N ALA A 138 -41.99 6.65 -7.20
CA ALA A 138 -41.87 7.40 -8.45
C ALA A 138 -42.90 8.52 -8.54
N ALA A 139 -44.16 8.25 -8.19
CA ALA A 139 -45.21 9.27 -8.12
C ALA A 139 -44.87 10.38 -7.10
N ARG A 140 -44.39 10.01 -5.91
CA ARG A 140 -43.95 10.96 -4.88
C ARG A 140 -42.76 11.80 -5.35
N LEU A 141 -41.75 11.20 -5.97
CA LEU A 141 -40.58 11.94 -6.44
C LEU A 141 -40.91 12.87 -7.61
N ARG A 142 -41.85 12.50 -8.50
CA ARG A 142 -42.31 13.40 -9.57
C ARG A 142 -42.90 14.71 -9.04
N THR A 143 -43.50 14.73 -7.85
CA THR A 143 -44.01 15.98 -7.29
C THR A 143 -42.90 16.97 -6.91
N ARG A 144 -41.64 16.53 -6.75
CA ARG A 144 -40.46 17.39 -6.50
C ARG A 144 -39.93 18.07 -7.76
N LEU A 145 -40.28 17.59 -8.95
CA LEU A 145 -39.69 18.05 -10.21
C LEU A 145 -39.83 19.56 -10.47
N PRO A 146 -41.00 20.21 -10.26
CA PRO A 146 -41.13 21.65 -10.46
C PRO A 146 -40.26 22.46 -9.48
N GLU A 147 -40.15 22.00 -8.23
CA GLU A 147 -39.32 22.63 -7.21
C GLU A 147 -37.84 22.50 -7.56
N ALA A 148 -37.37 21.30 -7.92
CA ALA A 148 -35.98 21.06 -8.32
C ALA A 148 -35.57 21.95 -9.51
N ARG A 149 -36.42 22.06 -10.54
CA ARG A 149 -36.19 22.97 -11.68
C ARG A 149 -36.11 24.44 -11.24
N SER A 150 -36.96 24.87 -10.30
CA SER A 150 -36.92 26.22 -9.73
C SER A 150 -35.64 26.47 -8.92
N VAL A 151 -35.19 25.49 -8.13
CA VAL A 151 -33.93 25.55 -7.39
C VAL A 151 -32.76 25.70 -8.35
N ILE A 152 -32.66 24.83 -9.36
CA ILE A 152 -31.60 24.87 -10.38
C ILE A 152 -31.56 26.23 -11.08
N ALA A 153 -32.71 26.77 -11.50
CA ALA A 153 -32.77 28.09 -12.12
C ALA A 153 -32.27 29.20 -11.18
N ARG A 154 -32.71 29.17 -9.91
CA ARG A 154 -32.32 30.15 -8.89
C ARG A 154 -30.83 30.10 -8.56
N VAL A 155 -30.22 28.92 -8.45
CA VAL A 155 -28.78 28.80 -8.20
C VAL A 155 -27.96 29.15 -9.44
N SER A 156 -28.45 28.87 -10.64
CA SER A 156 -27.82 29.29 -11.91
C SER A 156 -27.78 30.81 -12.09
N GLU A 157 -28.68 31.55 -11.44
CA GLU A 157 -28.60 33.02 -11.39
C GLU A 157 -27.49 33.52 -10.47
N ARG A 158 -27.12 32.74 -9.44
CA ARG A 158 -26.18 33.17 -8.40
C ARG A 158 -24.76 32.67 -8.59
N TYR A 159 -24.58 31.48 -9.15
CA TYR A 159 -23.28 30.82 -9.31
C TYR A 159 -22.89 30.68 -10.78
N SER A 160 -21.60 30.47 -11.04
CA SER A 160 -21.09 30.26 -12.39
C SER A 160 -21.70 29.00 -13.03
N THR A 161 -21.64 28.91 -14.36
CA THR A 161 -22.08 27.70 -15.08
C THR A 161 -21.30 26.46 -14.66
N ASP A 162 -19.99 26.62 -14.41
CA ASP A 162 -19.12 25.52 -14.00
C ASP A 162 -19.47 25.01 -12.59
N ALA A 163 -19.82 25.92 -11.67
CA ALA A 163 -20.24 25.57 -10.31
C ALA A 163 -21.53 24.74 -10.30
N VAL A 164 -22.53 25.13 -11.10
CA VAL A 164 -23.84 24.43 -11.14
C VAL A 164 -23.86 23.24 -12.10
N HIS A 165 -22.79 23.02 -12.86
CA HIS A 165 -22.74 22.00 -13.91
C HIS A 165 -23.16 20.61 -13.40
N GLN A 166 -22.75 20.25 -12.17
CA GLN A 166 -23.04 18.95 -11.57
C GLN A 166 -24.52 18.71 -11.27
N ILE A 167 -25.33 19.77 -11.18
CA ILE A 167 -26.76 19.67 -10.86
C ILE A 167 -27.67 20.15 -11.99
N ALA A 168 -27.11 20.77 -13.04
CA ALA A 168 -27.87 21.44 -14.09
C ALA A 168 -28.83 20.50 -14.83
N ALA A 169 -28.43 19.24 -15.05
CA ALA A 169 -29.24 18.23 -15.73
C ALA A 169 -30.06 17.33 -14.78
N ASN A 170 -29.87 17.46 -13.46
CA ASN A 170 -30.38 16.47 -12.50
C ASN A 170 -31.89 16.33 -12.52
N ALA A 171 -32.64 17.42 -12.72
CA ALA A 171 -34.09 17.35 -12.80
C ALA A 171 -34.56 16.55 -14.03
N ASP A 172 -33.94 16.77 -15.18
CA ASP A 172 -34.31 16.09 -16.42
C ASP A 172 -33.85 14.63 -16.42
N GLU A 173 -32.65 14.35 -15.88
CA GLU A 173 -32.18 12.98 -15.65
C GLU A 173 -33.06 12.21 -14.65
N ALA A 174 -33.48 12.86 -13.56
CA ALA A 174 -34.40 12.27 -12.60
C ALA A 174 -35.75 11.95 -13.26
N GLU A 175 -36.32 12.86 -14.06
CA GLU A 175 -37.57 12.59 -14.80
C GLU A 175 -37.46 11.35 -15.69
N GLN A 176 -36.37 11.23 -16.46
CA GLN A 176 -36.11 10.06 -17.31
C GLN A 176 -35.98 8.75 -16.50
N LEU A 177 -35.31 8.81 -15.35
CA LEU A 177 -35.17 7.66 -14.45
C LEU A 177 -36.51 7.22 -13.85
N LEU A 178 -37.39 8.17 -13.53
CA LEU A 178 -38.72 7.87 -13.02
C LEU A 178 -39.62 7.23 -14.09
N ASP A 179 -39.54 7.73 -15.33
CA ASP A 179 -40.23 7.11 -16.48
C ASP A 179 -39.71 5.70 -16.75
N PHE A 180 -38.40 5.51 -16.69
CA PHE A 180 -37.76 4.19 -16.81
C PHE A 180 -38.21 3.24 -15.70
N ALA A 181 -38.29 3.72 -14.45
CA ALA A 181 -38.70 2.91 -13.31
C ALA A 181 -40.14 2.41 -13.43
N GLU A 182 -41.08 3.27 -13.85
CA GLU A 182 -42.47 2.85 -14.05
C GLU A 182 -42.61 1.88 -15.22
N HIS A 183 -41.92 2.15 -16.33
CA HIS A 183 -41.92 1.23 -17.47
C HIS A 183 -41.33 -0.13 -17.09
N GLY A 184 -40.22 -0.14 -16.35
CA GLY A 184 -39.58 -1.35 -15.85
C GLY A 184 -40.48 -2.11 -14.88
N ALA A 185 -41.24 -1.41 -14.03
CA ALA A 185 -42.21 -2.04 -13.14
C ALA A 185 -43.32 -2.78 -13.93
N ASP A 186 -43.84 -2.16 -14.99
CA ASP A 186 -44.82 -2.78 -15.88
C ASP A 186 -44.23 -3.97 -16.67
N VAL A 187 -42.97 -3.87 -17.10
CA VAL A 187 -42.25 -4.98 -17.73
C VAL A 187 -42.11 -6.14 -16.74
N SER A 188 -41.70 -5.87 -15.50
CA SER A 188 -41.55 -6.88 -14.46
C SER A 188 -42.84 -7.66 -14.23
N GLU A 189 -43.96 -6.95 -14.12
CA GLU A 189 -45.28 -7.55 -13.92
C GLU A 189 -45.69 -8.46 -15.09
N ARG A 190 -45.58 -7.97 -16.34
CA ARG A 190 -45.90 -8.78 -17.53
C ARG A 190 -45.01 -10.01 -17.66
N ARG A 191 -43.71 -9.88 -17.40
CA ARG A 191 -42.75 -10.99 -17.48
C ARG A 191 -43.06 -12.05 -16.42
N ARG A 192 -43.42 -11.62 -15.21
CA ARG A 192 -43.84 -12.52 -14.12
C ARG A 192 -45.08 -13.32 -14.50
N GLU A 193 -46.10 -12.67 -15.06
CA GLU A 193 -47.33 -13.33 -15.54
C GLU A 193 -47.06 -14.32 -16.68
N ALA A 194 -46.09 -14.03 -17.53
CA ALA A 194 -45.63 -14.93 -18.60
C ALA A 194 -44.70 -16.06 -18.12
N GLY A 195 -44.44 -16.18 -16.82
CA GLY A 195 -43.51 -17.18 -16.26
C GLY A 195 -42.03 -16.88 -16.47
N GLN A 196 -41.68 -15.71 -16.99
CA GLN A 196 -40.32 -15.25 -17.30
C GLN A 196 -39.70 -14.56 -16.07
N ARG A 197 -39.42 -15.36 -15.05
CA ARG A 197 -39.08 -14.91 -13.69
C ARG A 197 -37.77 -14.16 -13.59
N GLU A 198 -36.75 -14.61 -14.30
CA GLU A 198 -35.44 -13.94 -14.31
C GLU A 198 -35.55 -12.53 -14.90
N GLN A 199 -36.21 -12.42 -16.06
CA GLN A 199 -36.44 -11.14 -16.71
C GLN A 199 -37.33 -10.22 -15.86
N ALA A 200 -38.29 -10.80 -15.13
CA ALA A 200 -39.12 -10.07 -14.18
C ALA A 200 -38.30 -9.52 -13.01
N LEU A 201 -37.42 -10.33 -12.42
CA LEU A 201 -36.55 -9.94 -11.31
C LEU A 201 -35.56 -8.86 -11.74
N LEU A 202 -34.93 -9.01 -12.91
CA LEU A 202 -34.04 -7.99 -13.45
C LEU A 202 -34.77 -6.65 -13.66
N ALA A 203 -35.98 -6.68 -14.23
CA ALA A 203 -36.80 -5.49 -14.40
C ALA A 203 -37.21 -4.85 -13.06
N LEU A 204 -37.48 -5.66 -12.02
CA LEU A 204 -37.77 -5.19 -10.67
C LEU A 204 -36.57 -4.45 -10.05
N GLU A 205 -35.39 -5.07 -10.09
CA GLU A 205 -34.15 -4.54 -9.52
C GLU A 205 -33.76 -3.23 -10.20
N THR A 206 -33.77 -3.21 -11.55
CA THR A 206 -33.46 -2.01 -12.33
C THR A 206 -34.44 -0.87 -12.08
N SER A 207 -35.73 -1.15 -11.91
CA SER A 207 -36.73 -0.13 -11.58
C SER A 207 -36.53 0.44 -10.17
N THR A 208 -36.21 -0.42 -9.21
CA THR A 208 -35.91 -0.02 -7.84
C THR A 208 -34.69 0.88 -7.78
N GLU A 209 -33.62 0.49 -8.50
CA GLU A 209 -32.39 1.28 -8.59
C GLU A 209 -32.61 2.63 -9.30
N ALA A 210 -33.44 2.68 -10.34
CA ALA A 210 -33.75 3.92 -11.04
C ALA A 210 -34.47 4.93 -10.12
N VAL A 211 -35.44 4.49 -9.31
CA VAL A 211 -36.09 5.35 -8.28
C VAL A 211 -35.06 5.85 -7.27
N ARG A 212 -34.18 4.97 -6.77
CA ARG A 212 -33.13 5.34 -5.81
C ARG A 212 -32.20 6.41 -6.39
N ARG A 213 -31.76 6.24 -7.64
CA ARG A 213 -30.90 7.20 -8.33
C ARG A 213 -31.62 8.54 -8.56
N ALA A 214 -32.89 8.52 -8.96
CA ALA A 214 -33.68 9.73 -9.10
C ALA A 214 -33.79 10.50 -7.78
N ALA A 215 -34.01 9.81 -6.65
CA ALA A 215 -34.01 10.43 -5.33
C ALA A 215 -32.66 11.11 -5.02
N SER A 216 -31.54 10.43 -5.24
CA SER A 216 -30.21 11.01 -5.01
C SER A 216 -29.91 12.24 -5.89
N LEU A 217 -30.43 12.28 -7.12
CA LEU A 217 -30.30 13.46 -7.98
C LEU A 217 -31.06 14.67 -7.42
N PHE A 218 -32.26 14.46 -6.86
CA PHE A 218 -33.00 15.53 -6.19
C PHE A 218 -32.31 15.99 -4.90
N ASP A 219 -31.80 15.05 -4.10
CA ASP A 219 -31.10 15.38 -2.86
C ASP A 219 -29.83 16.20 -3.17
N ALA A 220 -29.11 15.90 -4.24
CA ALA A 220 -27.97 16.70 -4.70
C ALA A 220 -28.38 18.14 -5.10
N VAL A 221 -29.58 18.34 -5.66
CA VAL A 221 -30.10 19.69 -5.99
C VAL A 221 -30.43 20.46 -4.71
N ASP A 222 -31.05 19.79 -3.73
CA ASP A 222 -31.45 20.40 -2.46
C ASP A 222 -30.22 20.79 -1.61
N ASP A 223 -29.19 19.93 -1.58
CA ASP A 223 -27.97 20.14 -0.80
C ASP A 223 -27.03 21.19 -1.42
N PHE A 224 -27.11 21.43 -2.73
CA PHE A 224 -26.16 22.28 -3.45
C PHE A 224 -26.02 23.68 -2.86
N GLU A 225 -27.14 24.34 -2.55
CA GLU A 225 -27.11 25.72 -2.05
C GLU A 225 -26.46 25.80 -0.65
N VAL A 226 -26.68 24.78 0.19
CA VAL A 226 -26.05 24.69 1.51
C VAL A 226 -24.55 24.47 1.37
N GLU A 227 -24.12 23.57 0.49
CA GLU A 227 -22.70 23.30 0.25
C GLU A 227 -21.99 24.50 -0.37
N ALA A 228 -22.63 25.20 -1.30
CA ALA A 228 -22.08 26.41 -1.89
C ALA A 228 -21.90 27.53 -0.85
N LEU A 229 -22.84 27.71 0.08
CA LEU A 229 -22.70 28.65 1.20
C LEU A 229 -21.58 28.26 2.16
N ARG A 230 -21.42 26.97 2.47
CA ARG A 230 -20.31 26.45 3.28
C ARG A 230 -18.96 26.70 2.61
N ALA A 231 -18.87 26.44 1.30
CA ALA A 231 -17.68 26.70 0.52
C ALA A 231 -17.33 28.20 0.52
N GLN A 232 -18.32 29.10 0.36
CA GLN A 232 -18.12 30.56 0.45
C GLN A 232 -17.64 31.01 1.84
N SER A 233 -18.22 30.49 2.92
CA SER A 233 -17.77 30.80 4.27
C SER A 233 -16.32 30.36 4.49
N THR A 234 -16.00 29.14 4.07
CA THR A 234 -14.64 28.60 4.19
C THR A 234 -13.65 29.36 3.33
N LEU A 235 -14.07 29.80 2.13
CA LEU A 235 -13.26 30.61 1.24
C LEU A 235 -12.88 31.94 1.88
N ALA A 236 -13.80 32.59 2.60
CA ALA A 236 -13.51 33.83 3.30
C ALA A 236 -12.41 33.66 4.36
N ASP A 237 -12.47 32.57 5.13
CA ASP A 237 -11.45 32.23 6.13
C ASP A 237 -10.11 31.92 5.46
N VAL A 238 -10.11 31.07 4.41
CA VAL A 238 -8.91 30.73 3.64
C VAL A 238 -8.26 31.96 3.01
N VAL A 239 -9.04 32.92 2.51
CA VAL A 239 -8.51 34.19 1.97
C VAL A 239 -7.82 35.02 3.04
N ALA A 240 -8.36 35.07 4.25
CA ALA A 240 -7.73 35.76 5.37
C ALA A 240 -6.41 35.10 5.76
N ASP A 241 -6.39 33.77 5.86
CA ASP A 241 -5.22 32.97 6.18
C ASP A 241 -4.13 33.10 5.10
N SER A 242 -4.49 32.93 3.82
CA SER A 242 -3.56 33.10 2.68
C SER A 242 -2.86 34.46 2.67
N ARG A 243 -3.58 35.53 3.03
CA ARG A 243 -2.98 36.87 3.14
C ARG A 243 -1.98 36.95 4.30
N GLN A 244 -2.26 36.29 5.41
CA GLN A 244 -1.33 36.20 6.53
C GLN A 244 -0.11 35.34 6.16
N ASP A 245 -0.30 34.25 5.44
CA ASP A 245 0.78 33.36 4.99
C ASP A 245 1.73 34.06 4.02
N ILE A 246 1.23 34.87 3.09
CA ILE A 246 2.08 35.71 2.22
C ILE A 246 2.92 36.70 3.05
N VAL A 247 2.35 37.28 4.10
CA VAL A 247 3.10 38.17 5.01
C VAL A 247 4.14 37.39 5.79
N ALA A 248 3.78 36.22 6.33
CA ALA A 248 4.68 35.34 7.06
C ALA A 248 5.84 34.83 6.18
N ALA A 249 5.56 34.53 4.90
CA ALA A 249 6.54 34.08 3.92
C ALA A 249 7.66 35.12 3.69
N ARG A 250 7.46 36.40 4.01
CA ARG A 250 8.52 37.42 3.95
C ARG A 250 9.68 37.15 4.91
N THR A 251 9.39 36.42 5.99
CA THR A 251 10.39 35.97 6.98
C THR A 251 10.94 34.58 6.70
N ALA A 252 10.40 33.88 5.70
CA ALA A 252 10.87 32.56 5.30
C ALA A 252 12.15 32.65 4.43
N PRO A 253 12.90 31.54 4.28
CA PRO A 253 14.11 31.54 3.45
C PRO A 253 13.77 31.85 1.99
N ARG A 254 14.51 32.80 1.40
CA ARG A 254 14.27 33.29 0.04
C ARG A 254 14.83 32.34 -1.01
N THR A 255 14.08 31.27 -1.29
CA THR A 255 14.38 30.34 -2.38
C THR A 255 13.49 30.62 -3.59
N PRO A 256 13.93 30.29 -4.83
CA PRO A 256 13.09 30.43 -6.02
C PRO A 256 11.75 29.70 -5.91
N ALA A 257 11.74 28.53 -5.23
CA ALA A 257 10.52 27.75 -5.00
C ALA A 257 9.52 28.48 -4.10
N VAL A 258 9.98 29.09 -3.00
CA VAL A 258 9.13 29.91 -2.11
C VAL A 258 8.59 31.12 -2.87
N SER A 259 9.42 31.84 -3.63
CA SER A 259 8.97 32.99 -4.43
C SER A 259 7.92 32.61 -5.48
N ALA A 260 8.10 31.47 -6.15
CA ALA A 260 7.13 30.95 -7.11
C ALA A 260 5.80 30.59 -6.44
N ALA A 261 5.85 29.93 -5.27
CA ALA A 261 4.66 29.57 -4.52
C ALA A 261 3.90 30.80 -3.99
N VAL A 262 4.60 31.82 -3.49
CA VAL A 262 4.00 33.11 -3.11
C VAL A 262 3.31 33.76 -4.32
N THR A 263 3.99 33.78 -5.48
CA THR A 263 3.42 34.35 -6.71
C THR A 263 2.16 33.60 -7.15
N ALA A 264 2.17 32.26 -7.06
CA ALA A 264 1.02 31.43 -7.39
C ALA A 264 -0.17 31.69 -6.44
N LEU A 265 0.09 31.86 -5.15
CA LEU A 265 -0.93 32.19 -4.17
C LEU A 265 -1.50 33.61 -4.37
N GLU A 266 -0.65 34.60 -4.67
CA GLU A 266 -1.08 35.94 -5.05
C GLU A 266 -1.95 35.93 -6.32
N GLN A 267 -1.58 35.13 -7.32
CA GLN A 267 -2.37 34.95 -8.54
C GLN A 267 -3.73 34.28 -8.26
N ALA A 268 -3.77 33.25 -7.40
CA ALA A 268 -5.01 32.61 -6.99
C ALA A 268 -5.94 33.59 -6.24
N LEU A 269 -5.40 34.41 -5.34
CA LEU A 269 -6.15 35.47 -4.66
C LEU A 269 -6.66 36.55 -5.63
N ALA A 270 -5.86 36.91 -6.65
CA ALA A 270 -6.24 37.89 -7.66
C ALA A 270 -7.26 37.35 -8.68
N ALA A 271 -7.33 36.03 -8.84
CA ALA A 271 -8.27 35.36 -9.73
C ALA A 271 -9.69 35.25 -9.14
N LEU A 272 -9.86 35.50 -7.84
CA LEU A 272 -11.19 35.50 -7.20
C LEU A 272 -12.12 36.52 -7.89
N PRO A 273 -13.41 36.16 -8.07
CA PRO A 273 -14.35 36.97 -8.81
C PRO A 273 -14.58 38.33 -8.12
N GLY A 274 -14.57 39.39 -8.94
CA GLY A 274 -14.96 40.73 -8.50
C GLY A 274 -16.47 40.87 -8.32
N ALA A 275 -16.89 42.01 -7.76
CA ALA A 275 -18.31 42.31 -7.59
C ALA A 275 -19.09 42.24 -8.93
N GLY A 276 -20.20 41.51 -8.94
CA GLY A 276 -21.07 41.35 -10.12
C GLY A 276 -20.70 40.19 -11.05
N VAL A 277 -19.61 39.46 -10.78
CA VAL A 277 -19.29 38.19 -11.44
C VAL A 277 -19.86 37.03 -10.62
N LYS A 278 -20.46 36.04 -11.28
CA LYS A 278 -21.00 34.86 -10.60
C LYS A 278 -19.85 33.96 -10.12
N PRO A 279 -19.75 33.64 -8.82
CA PRO A 279 -18.65 32.85 -8.28
C PRO A 279 -18.78 31.36 -8.58
N ASP A 280 -17.63 30.68 -8.55
CA ASP A 280 -17.51 29.23 -8.38
C ASP A 280 -16.81 28.93 -7.05
N PRO A 281 -17.57 28.87 -5.93
CA PRO A 281 -16.96 28.75 -4.62
C PRO A 281 -16.22 27.42 -4.42
N PHE A 282 -16.51 26.39 -5.21
CA PHE A 282 -15.85 25.09 -5.12
C PHE A 282 -14.48 25.12 -5.82
N ALA A 283 -14.43 25.65 -7.04
CA ALA A 283 -13.18 25.78 -7.78
C ALA A 283 -12.24 26.81 -7.12
N GLU A 284 -12.77 27.96 -6.69
CA GLU A 284 -12.02 29.01 -6.00
C GLU A 284 -11.37 28.49 -4.71
N LEU A 285 -12.13 27.74 -3.90
CA LEU A 285 -11.64 27.16 -2.67
C LEU A 285 -10.57 26.09 -2.93
N THR A 286 -10.75 25.27 -3.97
CA THR A 286 -9.78 24.25 -4.37
C THR A 286 -8.47 24.90 -4.78
N GLN A 287 -8.53 25.90 -5.67
CA GLN A 287 -7.35 26.61 -6.16
C GLN A 287 -6.55 27.28 -5.04
N LEU A 288 -7.21 27.94 -4.09
CA LEU A 288 -6.52 28.54 -2.95
C LEU A 288 -5.91 27.52 -2.00
N ARG A 289 -6.60 26.41 -1.72
CA ARG A 289 -6.05 25.34 -0.87
C ARG A 289 -4.81 24.71 -1.48
N GLU A 290 -4.83 24.47 -2.79
CA GLU A 290 -3.67 23.96 -3.53
C GLU A 290 -2.49 24.94 -3.46
N ALA A 291 -2.74 26.23 -3.67
CA ALA A 291 -1.70 27.26 -3.60
C ALA A 291 -1.13 27.43 -2.18
N ASN A 292 -1.96 27.43 -1.14
CA ASN A 292 -1.51 27.46 0.26
C ASN A 292 -0.65 26.23 0.58
N SER A 293 -1.13 25.03 0.24
CA SER A 293 -0.40 23.79 0.49
C SER A 293 0.95 23.78 -0.22
N ALA A 294 1.03 24.33 -1.43
CA ALA A 294 2.26 24.48 -2.17
C ALA A 294 3.23 25.47 -1.51
N LEU A 295 2.73 26.59 -0.96
CA LEU A 295 3.53 27.55 -0.20
C LEU A 295 4.09 26.92 1.08
N ASP A 296 3.26 26.23 1.86
CA ASP A 296 3.68 25.54 3.07
C ASP A 296 4.76 24.51 2.79
N ALA A 297 4.57 23.69 1.75
CA ALA A 297 5.56 22.70 1.33
C ALA A 297 6.88 23.36 0.90
N ALA A 298 6.82 24.48 0.17
CA ALA A 298 8.01 25.22 -0.25
C ALA A 298 8.76 25.83 0.94
N ILE A 299 8.05 26.42 1.91
CA ILE A 299 8.64 26.99 3.12
C ILE A 299 9.26 25.89 3.99
N ALA A 300 8.55 24.78 4.19
CA ALA A 300 9.04 23.65 4.96
C ALA A 300 10.35 23.10 4.37
N LYS A 301 10.36 22.85 3.06
CA LYS A 301 11.57 22.41 2.34
C LYS A 301 12.71 23.42 2.43
N ALA A 302 12.41 24.71 2.32
CA ALA A 302 13.42 25.76 2.41
C ALA A 302 14.04 25.86 3.82
N ARG A 303 13.22 25.74 4.88
CA ARG A 303 13.68 25.70 6.27
C ARG A 303 14.51 24.45 6.57
N GLU A 304 14.10 23.29 6.05
CA GLU A 304 14.88 22.07 6.15
C GLU A 304 16.26 22.25 5.50
N ARG A 305 16.32 22.89 4.33
CA ARG A 305 17.58 23.16 3.63
C ARG A 305 18.47 24.17 4.36
N GLU A 306 17.89 25.14 5.05
CA GLU A 306 18.65 26.08 5.90
C GLU A 306 19.19 25.39 7.15
N ALA A 307 18.39 24.54 7.80
CA ALA A 307 18.82 23.75 8.96
C ALA A 307 19.86 22.67 8.60
N ARG A 308 19.79 22.13 7.38
CA ARG A 308 20.72 21.14 6.84
C ARG A 308 21.21 21.55 5.44
N PRO A 309 22.21 22.46 5.38
CA PRO A 309 22.80 22.88 4.11
C PRO A 309 23.41 21.70 3.37
N LEU A 310 23.21 21.65 2.05
CA LEU A 310 23.90 20.68 1.20
C LEU A 310 25.39 20.99 1.14
N PRO A 311 26.24 19.97 0.99
CA PRO A 311 27.66 20.21 0.79
C PRO A 311 27.91 20.96 -0.51
N THR A 312 28.85 21.90 -0.46
CA THR A 312 29.19 22.68 -1.64
C THR A 312 29.97 21.83 -2.65
N PRO A 313 29.89 22.13 -3.96
CA PRO A 313 30.69 21.45 -4.98
C PRO A 313 32.19 21.46 -4.65
N ASP A 314 32.70 22.51 -4.01
CA ASP A 314 34.10 22.61 -3.61
C ASP A 314 34.42 21.74 -2.40
N GLN A 315 33.52 21.61 -1.42
CA GLN A 315 33.69 20.64 -0.33
C GLN A 315 33.77 19.20 -0.85
N ILE A 316 32.93 18.85 -1.83
CA ILE A 316 32.96 17.53 -2.49
C ILE A 316 34.28 17.37 -3.24
N ARG A 317 34.68 18.36 -4.05
CA ARG A 317 35.94 18.35 -4.81
C ARG A 317 37.13 18.15 -3.88
N HIS A 318 37.23 18.90 -2.79
CA HIS A 318 38.31 18.75 -1.82
C HIS A 318 38.34 17.37 -1.15
N ALA A 319 37.18 16.80 -0.82
CA ALA A 319 37.11 15.45 -0.24
C ALA A 319 37.53 14.38 -1.26
N VAL A 320 37.17 14.55 -2.54
CA VAL A 320 37.59 13.66 -3.63
C VAL A 320 39.10 13.77 -3.88
N ASP A 321 39.64 14.99 -3.97
CA ASP A 321 41.08 15.22 -4.14
C ASP A 321 41.88 14.61 -2.99
N ASP A 322 41.36 14.70 -1.76
CA ASP A 322 41.98 14.08 -0.60
C ASP A 322 41.97 12.55 -0.68
N ALA A 323 40.82 11.96 -1.02
CA ALA A 323 40.71 10.52 -1.25
C ALA A 323 41.65 10.03 -2.35
N ASP A 324 41.76 10.77 -3.46
CA ASP A 324 42.63 10.44 -4.59
C ASP A 324 44.11 10.47 -4.19
N ARG A 325 44.54 11.45 -3.38
CA ARG A 325 45.89 11.48 -2.81
C ARG A 325 46.16 10.29 -1.90
N GLN A 326 45.24 9.96 -0.99
CA GLN A 326 45.40 8.83 -0.07
C GLN A 326 45.44 7.49 -0.82
N LEU A 327 44.59 7.32 -1.83
CA LEU A 327 44.59 6.17 -2.74
C LEU A 327 45.92 6.03 -3.49
N ALA A 328 46.48 7.13 -4.01
CA ALA A 328 47.77 7.10 -4.71
C ALA A 328 48.91 6.64 -3.80
N VAL A 329 48.96 7.12 -2.56
CA VAL A 329 49.97 6.70 -1.56
C VAL A 329 49.79 5.22 -1.19
N ALA A 330 48.58 4.80 -0.85
CA ALA A 330 48.28 3.42 -0.50
C ALA A 330 48.61 2.45 -1.65
N ARG A 331 48.23 2.80 -2.88
CA ARG A 331 48.55 2.04 -4.11
C ARG A 331 50.05 1.89 -4.29
N SER A 332 50.81 2.97 -4.12
CA SER A 332 52.27 2.95 -4.30
C SER A 332 52.96 2.04 -3.27
N VAL A 333 52.62 2.16 -1.99
CA VAL A 333 53.18 1.33 -0.92
C VAL A 333 52.85 -0.15 -1.13
N ILE A 334 51.58 -0.46 -1.43
CA ILE A 334 51.11 -1.84 -1.64
C ILE A 334 51.73 -2.45 -2.90
N ALA A 335 51.88 -1.67 -3.98
CA ALA A 335 52.52 -2.12 -5.21
C ALA A 335 54.03 -2.34 -5.06
N GLY A 336 54.71 -1.56 -4.22
CA GLY A 336 56.15 -1.71 -3.94
C GLY A 336 56.49 -2.93 -3.07
N HIS A 337 55.55 -3.43 -2.26
CA HIS A 337 55.81 -4.47 -1.26
C HIS A 337 54.89 -5.69 -1.43
N ARG A 338 54.59 -6.07 -2.68
CA ARG A 338 53.56 -7.07 -3.01
C ARG A 338 53.72 -8.44 -2.34
N GLY A 339 54.94 -8.86 -2.00
CA GLY A 339 55.15 -10.13 -1.31
C GLY A 339 54.86 -10.10 0.20
N TRP A 340 54.75 -8.90 0.77
CA TRP A 340 54.80 -8.66 2.21
C TRP A 340 53.44 -8.18 2.74
N ILE A 341 52.64 -7.52 1.88
CA ILE A 341 51.30 -7.03 2.24
C ILE A 341 50.29 -8.20 2.34
N GLY A 342 49.38 -8.13 3.31
CA GLY A 342 48.30 -9.09 3.56
C GLY A 342 47.00 -8.83 2.77
N ALA A 343 46.02 -9.73 2.92
CA ALA A 343 44.74 -9.65 2.20
C ALA A 343 43.88 -8.45 2.65
N ASP A 344 43.94 -8.08 3.93
CA ASP A 344 43.10 -7.01 4.50
C ASP A 344 43.43 -5.64 3.90
N ALA A 345 44.71 -5.29 3.79
CA ALA A 345 45.16 -4.03 3.18
C ALA A 345 44.70 -3.92 1.70
N ARG A 346 44.81 -5.02 0.94
CA ARG A 346 44.37 -5.07 -0.47
C ARG A 346 42.86 -4.95 -0.60
N THR A 347 42.11 -5.57 0.32
CA THR A 347 40.64 -5.51 0.34
C THR A 347 40.16 -4.08 0.62
N ARG A 348 40.77 -3.38 1.59
CA ARG A 348 40.45 -1.97 1.88
C ARG A 348 40.78 -1.05 0.70
N LEU A 349 41.92 -1.27 0.05
CA LEU A 349 42.28 -0.52 -1.16
C LEU A 349 41.27 -0.74 -2.30
N ALA A 350 40.88 -1.99 -2.57
CA ALA A 350 39.92 -2.31 -3.62
C ALA A 350 38.53 -1.69 -3.37
N GLU A 351 38.05 -1.71 -2.12
CA GLU A 351 36.77 -1.08 -1.78
C GLU A 351 36.85 0.46 -1.86
N ALA A 352 37.97 1.07 -1.45
CA ALA A 352 38.18 2.51 -1.60
C ALA A 352 38.14 2.94 -3.08
N GLU A 353 38.79 2.18 -3.97
CA GLU A 353 38.77 2.41 -5.41
C GLU A 353 37.37 2.25 -6.01
N ARG A 354 36.63 1.23 -5.57
CA ARG A 354 35.24 1.01 -6.00
C ARG A 354 34.37 2.22 -5.64
N LEU A 355 34.41 2.67 -4.39
CA LEU A 355 33.64 3.85 -3.96
C LEU A 355 34.03 5.10 -4.75
N ARG A 356 35.32 5.31 -5.00
CA ARG A 356 35.77 6.45 -5.80
C ARG A 356 35.23 6.41 -7.23
N ALA A 357 35.20 5.24 -7.86
CA ALA A 357 34.61 5.06 -9.18
C ALA A 357 33.09 5.22 -9.18
N ASP A 358 32.42 4.81 -8.09
CA ASP A 358 30.96 4.92 -7.98
C ASP A 358 30.49 6.38 -7.80
N ILE A 359 31.31 7.28 -7.23
CA ILE A 359 31.00 8.72 -7.16
C ILE A 359 30.74 9.32 -8.56
N GLU A 360 31.50 8.91 -9.58
CA GLU A 360 31.32 9.40 -10.96
C GLU A 360 30.05 8.89 -11.63
N ARG A 361 29.42 7.85 -11.05
CA ARG A 361 28.20 7.24 -11.56
C ARG A 361 26.93 7.79 -10.90
N LEU A 362 27.07 8.60 -9.87
CA LEU A 362 25.93 9.20 -9.19
C LEU A 362 25.18 10.14 -10.15
N PRO A 363 23.83 10.16 -10.11
CA PRO A 363 23.03 11.06 -10.93
C PRO A 363 23.31 12.52 -10.57
N THR A 364 23.11 13.45 -11.50
CA THR A 364 23.20 14.88 -11.19
C THR A 364 21.93 15.35 -10.46
N GLY A 365 22.06 15.81 -9.22
CA GLY A 365 20.93 16.28 -8.42
C GLY A 365 21.34 16.74 -7.03
N GLU A 366 20.40 17.35 -6.28
CA GLU A 366 20.66 17.79 -4.91
C GLU A 366 20.96 16.62 -3.97
N ASP A 367 20.25 15.50 -4.13
CA ASP A 367 20.38 14.32 -3.27
C ASP A 367 21.73 13.61 -3.44
N SER A 368 22.33 13.70 -4.63
CA SER A 368 23.64 13.08 -4.89
C SER A 368 24.80 13.88 -4.33
N LEU A 369 24.62 15.16 -3.96
CA LEU A 369 25.70 15.98 -3.38
C LEU A 369 26.11 15.44 -2.00
N GLU A 370 25.13 15.13 -1.16
CA GLU A 370 25.38 14.59 0.17
C GLU A 370 25.96 13.17 0.11
N GLU A 371 25.41 12.33 -0.76
CA GLU A 371 25.95 10.99 -1.03
C GLU A 371 27.38 11.05 -1.56
N SER A 372 27.67 11.93 -2.52
CA SER A 372 29.02 12.13 -3.08
C SER A 372 30.03 12.51 -2.01
N LEU A 373 29.69 13.44 -1.12
CA LEU A 373 30.60 13.83 -0.03
C LEU A 373 30.84 12.67 0.95
N GLN A 374 29.80 11.92 1.30
CA GLN A 374 29.91 10.76 2.19
C GLN A 374 30.78 9.66 1.58
N MET A 375 30.56 9.33 0.29
CA MET A 375 31.35 8.36 -0.44
C MET A 375 32.80 8.79 -0.58
N ALA A 376 33.08 10.06 -0.86
CA ALA A 376 34.44 10.60 -0.95
C ALA A 376 35.18 10.46 0.39
N ARG A 377 34.56 10.88 1.49
CA ARG A 377 35.13 10.73 2.84
C ARG A 377 35.38 9.26 3.21
N ARG A 378 34.45 8.37 2.86
CA ARG A 378 34.58 6.93 3.10
C ARG A 378 35.70 6.30 2.27
N ALA A 379 35.85 6.69 1.00
CA ALA A 379 36.94 6.25 0.14
C ALA A 379 38.31 6.67 0.70
N GLY A 380 38.45 7.92 1.16
CA GLY A 380 39.66 8.38 1.85
C GLY A 380 39.94 7.56 3.11
N MET A 381 38.96 7.41 4.02
CA MET A 381 39.12 6.62 5.25
C MET A 381 39.63 5.20 4.97
N LEU A 382 39.02 4.50 4.01
CA LEU A 382 39.45 3.15 3.61
C LEU A 382 40.86 3.12 3.00
N ALA A 383 41.24 4.14 2.22
CA ALA A 383 42.59 4.27 1.68
C ALA A 383 43.65 4.48 2.79
N SER A 384 43.33 5.29 3.80
CA SER A 384 44.17 5.48 4.99
C SER A 384 44.34 4.18 5.79
N GLU A 385 43.25 3.45 6.03
CA GLU A 385 43.29 2.15 6.69
C GLU A 385 44.11 1.12 5.92
N ALA A 386 43.97 1.09 4.58
CA ALA A 386 44.77 0.23 3.71
C ALA A 386 46.28 0.54 3.85
N LEU A 387 46.64 1.82 3.90
CA LEU A 387 48.03 2.26 4.10
C LEU A 387 48.58 1.83 5.48
N GLN A 388 47.80 2.01 6.55
CA GLN A 388 48.21 1.62 7.91
C GLN A 388 48.39 0.10 8.05
N LEU A 389 47.47 -0.69 7.47
CA LEU A 389 47.61 -2.15 7.41
C LEU A 389 48.87 -2.54 6.63
N ALA A 390 49.09 -1.93 5.46
CA ALA A 390 50.25 -2.23 4.64
C ALA A 390 51.58 -1.87 5.35
N GLN A 391 51.63 -0.76 6.10
CA GLN A 391 52.81 -0.40 6.89
C GLN A 391 53.08 -1.41 8.00
N ARG A 392 52.04 -1.85 8.74
CA ARG A 392 52.17 -2.90 9.76
C ARG A 392 52.68 -4.20 9.16
N ASP A 393 52.17 -4.58 8.00
CA ASP A 393 52.61 -5.79 7.29
C ASP A 393 54.11 -5.70 6.93
N ILE A 394 54.56 -4.56 6.40
CA ILE A 394 55.98 -4.30 6.07
C ILE A 394 56.87 -4.36 7.32
N ASP A 395 56.43 -3.72 8.41
CA ASP A 395 57.21 -3.70 9.65
C ASP A 395 57.32 -5.10 10.27
N SER A 396 56.26 -5.90 10.19
CA SER A 396 56.24 -7.28 10.69
C SER A 396 57.11 -8.27 9.89
N SER A 397 57.41 -7.93 8.65
CA SER A 397 58.19 -8.77 7.73
C SER A 397 59.66 -8.38 7.64
N ARG A 398 60.08 -7.29 8.30
CA ARG A 398 61.50 -7.01 8.52
C ARG A 398 62.08 -8.09 9.46
N PRO A 399 63.21 -8.73 9.10
CA PRO A 399 63.90 -9.64 10.01
C PRO A 399 64.22 -8.89 11.31
N GLN A 400 63.72 -9.38 12.43
CA GLN A 400 64.18 -8.94 13.74
C GLN A 400 65.59 -9.48 13.89
N ASP A 401 66.58 -8.63 13.67
CA ASP A 401 68.00 -8.98 13.73
C ASP A 401 68.28 -9.65 15.09
N PRO A 402 68.60 -10.96 15.14
CA PRO A 402 68.97 -11.63 16.38
C PRO A 402 70.45 -11.32 16.68
N GLY A 403 70.74 -10.05 16.96
CA GLY A 403 72.12 -9.58 17.10
C GLY A 403 72.21 -8.25 17.82
N GLY A 404 72.13 -8.26 19.16
CA GLY A 404 72.29 -7.02 19.93
C GLY A 404 72.28 -7.18 21.45
N TRP A 405 72.99 -8.18 21.97
CA TRP A 405 73.39 -8.23 23.38
C TRP A 405 74.63 -7.32 23.59
N THR A 406 74.75 -6.74 24.79
CA THR A 406 75.83 -5.87 25.32
C THR A 406 75.74 -4.38 24.91
N GLY A 407 75.87 -3.36 25.75
CA GLY A 407 76.12 -3.23 27.19
C GLY A 407 76.57 -1.78 27.47
N GLY A 408 76.05 -1.17 28.55
CA GLY A 408 76.69 -0.03 29.23
C GLY A 408 76.22 1.41 28.85
N PRO A 409 75.97 2.29 29.85
CA PRO A 409 75.60 3.69 29.62
C PRO A 409 76.82 4.62 29.71
N ALA A 410 77.04 5.49 28.72
CA ALA A 410 77.95 6.63 28.88
C ALA A 410 77.60 7.81 27.96
N ARG A 411 77.67 8.99 28.59
CA ARG A 411 77.46 10.34 28.06
C ARG A 411 78.52 10.73 27.01
N GLY A 412 78.18 11.60 26.05
CA GLY A 412 79.17 12.47 25.40
C GLY A 412 78.88 13.00 23.99
N ARG A 413 78.28 14.19 23.92
CA ARG A 413 78.60 15.38 23.07
C ARG A 413 79.37 15.23 21.73
N GLY A 414 78.73 15.76 20.67
CA GLY A 414 79.31 16.37 19.44
C GLY A 414 79.57 15.37 18.29
N GLY A 415 79.34 15.62 17.00
CA GLY A 415 78.87 16.70 16.12
C GLY A 415 78.95 16.15 14.67
N ASN A 416 78.25 16.77 13.71
CA ASN A 416 78.20 16.57 12.23
C ASN A 416 79.03 15.41 11.61
N ASP A 417 78.50 14.52 10.76
CA ASP A 417 77.96 14.82 9.43
C ASP A 417 77.13 13.64 8.85
N ALA A 418 76.25 14.02 7.91
CA ALA A 418 75.78 13.26 6.75
C ALA A 418 74.95 11.97 6.90
N MET A 419 73.79 12.04 6.24
CA MET A 419 73.12 10.97 5.49
C MET A 419 72.24 10.00 6.28
N THR A 420 71.02 9.81 5.75
CA THR A 420 70.09 8.67 5.89
C THR A 420 68.74 9.00 6.57
N GLY A 421 67.75 9.30 5.72
CA GLY A 421 66.38 8.78 5.76
C GLY A 421 65.53 8.96 7.02
N ILE A 422 64.77 10.04 7.09
CA ILE A 422 63.45 10.08 7.75
C ILE A 422 62.48 10.87 6.87
N LEU A 423 61.74 10.15 6.02
CA LEU A 423 60.45 10.58 5.50
C LEU A 423 59.41 10.16 6.53
N GLY A 424 58.69 11.13 7.12
CA GLY A 424 57.53 10.84 7.95
C GLY A 424 57.36 11.83 9.08
N GLY A 425 56.58 12.87 8.84
CA GLY A 425 56.13 13.78 9.90
C GLY A 425 55.97 15.20 9.43
N LEU A 426 55.01 15.45 8.51
CA LEU A 426 54.50 16.80 8.33
C LEU A 426 53.22 16.95 9.15
N VAL A 427 53.35 17.90 10.05
CA VAL A 427 52.45 18.46 11.04
C VAL A 427 51.30 19.23 10.37
N ILE A 428 50.08 19.01 10.89
CA ILE A 428 49.03 19.99 11.25
C ILE A 428 48.80 21.16 10.27
N GLY A 429 47.56 21.27 9.78
CA GLY A 429 47.03 22.54 9.25
C GLY A 429 45.69 22.45 8.53
N SER A 430 44.58 22.50 9.29
CA SER A 430 43.36 23.25 8.92
C SER A 430 42.27 23.08 9.99
N LEU A 431 42.55 23.61 11.18
CA LEU A 431 41.53 24.14 12.07
C LEU A 431 41.96 25.57 12.43
N LEU A 432 41.03 26.51 12.28
CA LEU A 432 41.01 27.94 12.65
C LEU A 432 41.51 29.00 11.63
N GLY A 433 40.57 29.91 11.30
CA GLY A 433 40.70 31.21 10.65
C GLY A 433 39.74 31.29 9.44
N ASP A 434 38.60 32.00 9.43
CA ASP A 434 38.43 33.37 9.90
C ASP A 434 36.95 33.75 10.22
N PHE A 435 36.82 34.68 11.14
CA PHE A 435 35.62 35.48 11.47
C PHE A 435 35.65 36.77 10.61
N PHE A 436 34.47 37.38 10.37
CA PHE A 436 34.16 38.61 9.58
C PHE A 436 33.74 38.39 8.11
N ASP A 437 32.47 38.04 7.85
CA ASP A 437 31.32 38.91 7.52
C ASP A 437 30.03 38.07 7.52
#